data_AF-A0A094ZSM9-F1
#
_entry.id   AF-A0A094ZSM9-F1
#
_cell.length_a   1.000
_cell.length_b   1.000
_cell.length_c   1.000
_cell.angle_alpha   90.00
_cell.angle_beta   90.00
_cell.angle_gamma   90.00
#
_symmetry.space_group_name_H-M   'P 1'
#
loop_
_entity.id
_entity.type
_entity.pdbx_description
1 polymer ?
#
loop_
_entity_poly.entity_id
_entity_poly.type
_entity_poly.pdbx_seq_one_letter_code
_entity_poly.pdbx_strand_id
1 'polypeptide(L)'
;LSIYLSIYLSIYLSIYLSIYLSIYLSIYLSIYLSIYLSIYLSIYLSIYLSIYLSIYLSIYLSIYLSIYLSIYLSIYLSIYLSIYLSIYLSIYLSIYLSIYLSIYLSIR
;
A
#
# COMPACT_ATOMS: atom_id res chain seq x y z
N LEU A 1 60.33 -35.41 -32.74
CA LEU A 1 59.16 -34.98 -33.55
C LEU A 1 57.84 -35.27 -32.82
N SER A 2 57.60 -36.51 -32.37
CA SER A 2 56.38 -36.90 -31.64
C SER A 2 56.16 -36.14 -30.32
N ILE A 3 57.21 -35.97 -29.51
CA ILE A 3 57.15 -35.27 -28.21
C ILE A 3 56.85 -33.76 -28.40
N TYR A 4 57.46 -33.13 -29.41
CA TYR A 4 57.20 -31.71 -29.69
C TYR A 4 55.76 -31.50 -30.16
N LEU A 5 55.26 -32.38 -31.03
CA LEU A 5 53.89 -32.33 -31.51
C LEU A 5 52.89 -32.57 -30.37
N SER A 6 53.15 -33.52 -29.46
CA SER A 6 52.26 -33.79 -28.33
C SER A 6 52.21 -32.64 -27.33
N ILE A 7 53.35 -32.00 -27.05
CA ILE A 7 53.43 -30.82 -26.18
C ILE A 7 52.72 -29.62 -26.82
N TYR A 8 52.96 -29.37 -28.12
CA TYR A 8 52.29 -28.28 -28.83
C TYR A 8 50.77 -28.48 -28.84
N LEU A 9 50.30 -29.68 -29.16
CA LEU A 9 48.87 -29.99 -29.22
C LEU A 9 48.22 -29.89 -27.83
N SER A 10 48.88 -30.38 -26.78
CA SER A 10 48.33 -30.32 -25.42
C SER A 10 48.23 -28.89 -24.90
N ILE A 11 49.25 -28.06 -25.14
CA ILE A 11 49.24 -26.64 -24.77
C ILE A 11 48.18 -25.89 -25.57
N TYR A 12 48.15 -26.06 -26.89
CA TYR A 12 47.17 -25.38 -27.73
C TYR A 12 45.73 -25.76 -27.34
N LEU A 13 45.44 -27.07 -27.18
CA LEU A 13 44.12 -27.54 -26.83
C LEU A 13 43.71 -27.08 -25.42
N SER A 14 44.61 -27.17 -24.43
CA SER A 14 44.31 -26.74 -23.06
C SER A 14 44.04 -25.23 -22.98
N ILE A 15 44.83 -24.40 -23.66
CA ILE A 15 44.63 -22.95 -23.70
C ILE A 15 43.34 -22.62 -24.44
N TYR A 16 43.13 -23.19 -25.63
CA TYR A 16 41.94 -22.91 -26.42
C TYR A 16 40.67 -23.34 -25.67
N LEU A 17 40.65 -24.56 -25.12
CA LEU A 17 39.49 -25.08 -24.41
C LEU A 17 39.23 -24.31 -23.12
N SER A 18 40.28 -23.99 -22.34
CA SER A 18 40.10 -23.22 -21.09
C SER A 18 39.58 -21.82 -21.36
N ILE A 19 40.13 -21.11 -22.35
CA ILE A 19 39.69 -19.76 -22.69
C ILE A 19 38.27 -19.79 -23.27
N TYR A 20 38.02 -20.65 -24.26
CA TYR A 20 36.71 -20.73 -24.89
C TYR A 20 35.63 -21.12 -23.88
N LEU A 21 35.86 -22.16 -23.08
CA LEU A 21 34.89 -22.63 -22.11
C LEU A 21 34.69 -21.62 -20.98
N SER A 22 35.77 -21.02 -20.45
CA SER A 22 35.63 -20.03 -19.38
C SER A 22 34.89 -18.78 -19.85
N ILE A 23 35.23 -18.24 -21.01
CA ILE A 23 34.59 -17.03 -21.55
C ILE A 23 33.15 -17.33 -21.94
N TYR A 24 32.92 -18.38 -22.73
CA TYR A 24 31.57 -18.70 -23.20
C TYR A 24 30.65 -19.03 -22.01
N LEU A 25 31.09 -19.89 -21.09
CA LEU A 25 30.28 -20.28 -19.95
C LEU A 25 30.06 -19.11 -19.00
N SER A 26 31.09 -18.32 -18.68
CA SER A 26 30.94 -17.17 -17.77
C SER A 26 30.02 -16.10 -18.35
N ILE A 27 30.18 -15.74 -19.63
CA ILE A 27 29.35 -14.72 -20.29
C ILE A 27 27.93 -15.24 -20.44
N TYR A 28 27.75 -16.43 -20.99
CA TYR A 28 26.41 -16.99 -21.20
C TYR A 28 25.67 -17.15 -19.88
N LEU A 29 26.32 -17.74 -18.86
CA LEU A 29 25.69 -17.96 -17.56
C LEU A 29 25.43 -16.63 -16.85
N SER A 30 26.38 -15.68 -16.85
CA SER A 30 26.17 -14.38 -16.18
C SER A 30 25.05 -13.59 -16.84
N ILE A 31 25.01 -13.52 -18.17
CA ILE A 31 23.96 -12.80 -18.89
C ILE A 31 22.61 -13.49 -18.70
N TYR A 32 22.54 -14.80 -18.94
CA TYR A 32 21.29 -15.54 -18.79
C TYR A 32 20.75 -15.44 -17.37
N LEU A 33 21.59 -15.69 -16.36
CA LEU A 33 21.19 -15.66 -14.97
C LEU A 33 20.84 -14.24 -14.53
N SER A 34 21.61 -13.23 -14.90
CA SER A 34 21.31 -11.84 -14.52
C SER A 34 20.00 -11.35 -15.15
N ILE A 35 19.79 -11.61 -16.45
CA ILE A 35 18.56 -11.20 -17.13
C ILE A 35 17.37 -11.98 -16.59
N TYR A 36 17.45 -13.30 -16.53
CA TYR A 36 16.35 -14.13 -16.06
C TYR A 36 15.98 -13.79 -14.61
N LEU A 37 16.97 -13.71 -13.72
CA LEU A 37 16.74 -13.42 -12.31
C LEU A 37 16.24 -11.98 -12.13
N SER A 38 16.83 -10.99 -12.81
CA SER A 38 16.38 -9.60 -12.68
C SER A 38 14.96 -9.40 -13.18
N ILE A 39 14.62 -9.95 -14.34
CA ILE A 39 13.27 -9.84 -14.92
C ILE A 39 12.28 -10.59 -14.06
N TYR A 40 12.56 -11.86 -13.75
CA TYR A 40 11.64 -12.68 -12.96
C TYR A 40 11.41 -12.08 -11.57
N LEU A 41 12.49 -11.71 -10.88
CA LEU A 41 12.39 -11.14 -9.53
C LEU A 41 11.73 -9.76 -9.56
N SER A 42 12.08 -8.88 -10.51
CA SER A 42 11.46 -7.55 -10.59
C SER A 42 9.97 -7.63 -10.91
N ILE A 43 9.57 -8.45 -11.88
CA ILE A 43 8.15 -8.62 -12.25
C ILE A 43 7.39 -9.27 -11.10
N TYR A 44 7.89 -10.39 -10.59
CA TYR A 44 7.20 -11.11 -9.51
C TYR A 44 7.07 -10.24 -8.26
N LEU A 45 8.17 -9.61 -7.82
CA LEU A 45 8.17 -8.77 -6.63
C LEU A 45 7.32 -7.52 -6.84
N SER A 46 7.42 -6.83 -7.98
CA SER A 46 6.63 -5.62 -8.24
C SER A 46 5.15 -5.92 -8.31
N ILE A 47 4.74 -6.98 -9.02
CA ILE A 47 3.33 -7.36 -9.14
C ILE A 47 2.80 -7.84 -7.79
N TYR A 48 3.51 -8.78 -7.14
CA TYR A 48 3.05 -9.32 -5.87
C TYR A 48 2.97 -8.23 -4.79
N LEU A 49 4.01 -7.42 -4.65
CA LEU A 49 4.05 -6.35 -3.64
C LEU A 49 3.02 -5.26 -3.96
N SER A 50 2.89 -4.83 -5.22
CA SER A 50 1.91 -3.80 -5.58
C SER A 50 0.48 -4.28 -5.35
N ILE A 51 0.14 -5.49 -5.78
CA ILE A 51 -1.21 -6.05 -5.61
C ILE A 51 -1.49 -6.28 -4.12
N TYR A 52 -0.60 -6.98 -3.42
CA TYR A 52 -0.80 -7.27 -2.01
C TYR A 52 -0.91 -6.00 -1.17
N LEU A 53 0.02 -5.06 -1.35
CA LEU A 53 0.03 -3.81 -0.60
C LEU A 53 -1.17 -2.93 -0.97
N SER A 54 -1.51 -2.79 -2.25
CA SER A 54 -2.66 -1.99 -2.65
C SER A 54 -3.97 -2.53 -2.10
N ILE A 55 -4.21 -3.84 -2.22
CA ILE A 55 -5.41 -4.49 -1.72
C ILE A 55 -5.47 -4.40 -0.19
N TYR A 56 -4.38 -4.78 0.49
CA TYR A 56 -4.35 -4.76 1.94
C TYR A 56 -4.56 -3.35 2.47
N LEU A 57 -3.83 -2.36 1.94
CA LEU A 57 -3.94 -0.97 2.36
C LEU A 57 -5.32 -0.40 2.01
N SER A 58 -5.85 -0.66 0.81
CA SER A 58 -7.16 -0.13 0.42
C SER A 58 -8.28 -0.70 1.27
N ILE A 59 -8.27 -2.00 1.53
CA ILE A 59 -9.31 -2.67 2.32
C ILE A 59 -9.18 -2.24 3.78
N TYR A 60 -7.98 -2.35 4.35
CA TYR A 60 -7.77 -2.00 5.75
C TYR A 60 -8.09 -0.54 6.02
N LEU A 61 -7.57 0.38 5.20
CA LEU A 61 -7.80 1.81 5.37
C LEU A 61 -9.26 2.17 5.11
N SER A 62 -9.91 1.64 4.07
CA SER A 62 -11.32 1.95 3.79
C SER A 62 -12.24 1.44 4.90
N ILE A 63 -12.04 0.22 5.37
CA ILE A 63 -12.86 -0.36 6.45
C ILE A 63 -12.60 0.39 7.75
N TYR A 64 -11.34 0.56 8.14
CA TYR A 64 -11.01 1.25 9.38
C TYR A 64 -11.52 2.69 9.38
N LEU A 65 -11.27 3.44 8.31
CA LEU A 65 -11.69 4.83 8.19
C LEU A 65 -13.22 4.94 8.12
N SER A 66 -13.90 4.09 7.35
CA SER A 66 -15.37 4.14 7.24
C SER A 66 -16.03 3.80 8.57
N ILE A 67 -15.58 2.76 9.27
CA ILE A 67 -16.13 2.37 10.57
C ILE A 67 -15.83 3.47 11.60
N TYR A 68 -14.57 3.89 11.71
CA TYR A 68 -14.18 4.90 12.69
C TYR A 68 -14.91 6.22 12.46
N LEU A 69 -14.93 6.71 11.21
CA LEU A 69 -15.58 7.97 10.88
C LEU A 69 -17.10 7.86 11.04
N SER A 70 -17.74 6.78 10.57
CA SER A 70 -19.19 6.62 10.71
C SER A 70 -19.62 6.54 12.17
N ILE A 71 -18.93 5.75 12.99
CA ILE A 71 -19.25 5.60 14.41
C ILE A 71 -18.97 6.91 15.15
N TYR A 72 -17.77 7.46 15.00
CA TYR A 72 -17.39 8.67 15.71
C TYR A 72 -18.30 9.84 15.32
N LEU A 73 -18.51 10.07 14.02
CA LEU A 73 -19.33 11.17 13.54
C LEU A 73 -20.80 10.96 13.92
N SER A 74 -21.35 9.75 13.76
CA SER A 74 -22.76 9.50 14.12
C SER A 74 -23.00 9.68 15.61
N ILE A 75 -22.14 9.15 16.47
CA ILE A 75 -22.26 9.29 17.92
C ILE A 75 -22.07 10.74 18.32
N TYR A 76 -20.98 11.37 17.88
CA TYR A 76 -20.68 12.76 18.25
C TYR A 76 -21.78 13.70 17.77
N LEU A 77 -22.19 13.60 16.50
CA LEU A 77 -23.22 14.46 15.94
C LEU A 77 -24.58 14.18 16.58
N SER A 78 -24.98 12.92 16.78
CA SER A 78 -26.27 12.60 17.39
C SER A 78 -26.35 13.08 18.83
N ILE A 79 -25.31 12.85 19.64
CA ILE A 79 -25.27 13.28 21.04
C ILE A 79 -25.22 14.81 21.11
N TYR A 80 -24.29 15.44 20.39
CA TYR A 80 -24.14 16.88 20.42
C TYR A 80 -25.40 17.59 19.92
N LEU A 81 -25.94 17.18 18.78
CA LEU A 81 -27.12 17.81 18.20
C LEU A 81 -28.36 17.54 19.06
N SER A 82 -28.56 16.31 19.57
CA SER A 82 -29.73 16.01 20.41
C SER A 82 -29.70 16.79 21.73
N ILE A 83 -28.56 16.82 22.42
CA ILE A 83 -28.40 17.54 23.68
C ILE A 83 -28.52 19.04 23.44
N TYR A 84 -27.74 19.58 22.50
CA TYR A 84 -27.74 21.01 22.23
C TYR A 84 -29.11 21.50 21.78
N LEU A 85 -29.73 20.82 20.80
CA LEU A 85 -31.03 21.21 20.27
C LEU A 85 -32.12 21.04 21.34
N SER A 86 -32.14 19.92 22.08
CA SER A 86 -33.16 19.72 23.11
C SER A 86 -33.06 20.76 24.22
N ILE A 87 -31.86 21.04 24.74
CA ILE A 87 -31.65 22.02 25.80
C ILE A 87 -31.95 23.43 25.28
N TYR A 88 -31.36 23.81 24.14
CA TYR A 88 -31.54 25.15 23.59
C TYR A 88 -33.00 25.41 23.23
N LEU A 89 -33.64 24.49 22.50
CA LEU A 89 -35.02 24.67 22.06
C LEU A 89 -35.99 24.63 23.25
N SER A 90 -35.83 23.69 24.19
CA SER A 90 -36.74 23.61 25.34
C SER A 90 -36.63 24.83 26.24
N ILE A 91 -35.42 25.28 26.57
CA ILE A 91 -35.21 26.42 27.45
C ILE A 91 -35.62 27.72 26.75
N TYR A 92 -35.09 27.95 25.55
CA TYR A 92 -35.36 29.19 24.83
C TYR A 92 -36.84 29.34 24.49
N LEU A 93 -37.47 28.29 23.95
CA LEU A 93 -38.88 28.34 23.56
C LEU A 93 -39.79 28.44 24.78
N SER A 94 -39.52 27.70 25.87
CA SER A 94 -40.35 27.80 27.08
C SER A 94 -40.27 29.16 27.73
N ILE A 95 -39.07 29.74 27.84
CA ILE A 95 -38.88 31.09 28.39
C ILE A 95 -39.54 32.13 27.49
N TYR A 96 -39.27 32.08 26.18
CA TYR A 96 -39.84 33.04 25.24
C TYR A 96 -41.38 32.99 25.23
N LEU A 97 -41.94 31.78 25.13
CA LEU A 97 -43.40 31.59 25.08
C LEU A 97 -44.07 31.99 26.39
N SER A 98 -43.48 31.65 27.55
CA SER A 98 -44.03 32.03 28.85
C SER A 98 -44.00 33.54 29.08
N ILE A 99 -42.92 34.22 28.71
CA ILE A 99 -42.82 35.68 28.78
C ILE A 99 -43.81 36.32 27.82
N TYR A 100 -43.84 35.89 26.56
CA TYR A 100 -44.73 36.46 25.56
C TYR A 100 -46.21 36.29 25.95
N LEU A 101 -46.60 35.09 26.39
CA LEU A 101 -47.98 34.79 26.78
C LEU A 101 -48.39 35.56 28.04
N SER A 102 -47.48 35.67 29.03
CA SER A 102 -47.76 36.43 30.26
C SER A 102 -47.93 37.92 29.98
N ILE A 103 -47.13 38.50 29.09
CA ILE A 103 -47.28 39.90 28.65
C ILE A 103 -48.57 40.08 27.85
N TYR A 104 -48.88 39.18 26.91
CA TYR A 104 -50.10 39.28 26.10
C TYR A 104 -51.37 39.20 26.96
N LEU A 105 -51.39 38.32 27.96
CA LEU A 105 -52.51 38.18 28.90
C LEU A 105 -52.60 39.33 29.91
N SER A 106 -51.51 40.03 30.23
CA SER A 106 -51.54 41.16 31.16
C SER A 106 -51.97 42.47 30.52
N ILE A 107 -51.80 42.60 29.20
CA ILE A 107 -52.22 43.78 28.42
C ILE A 107 -53.69 43.65 27.96
N ARG A 108 -54.22 42.43 27.91
CA ARG A 108 -55.62 42.14 27.58
C ARG A 108 -56.50 42.16 28.83
#